data_AF-A0A3D4YRT3-F1
#
_entry.id   AF-A0A3D4YRT3-F1
#
_cell.length_a   1.000
_cell.length_b   1.000
_cell.length_c   1.000
_cell.angle_alpha   90.00
_cell.angle_beta   90.00
_cell.angle_gamma   90.00
#
_symmetry.space_group_name_H-M   'P 1'
#
loop_
_entity.id
_entity.type
_entity.pdbx_description
1 polymer ?
#
loop_
_entity_poly.entity_id
_entity_poly.type
_entity_poly.pdbx_seq_one_letter_code
_entity_poly.pdbx_strand_id
1 'polypeptide(L)'
;DTIATVEDLLAEGAIQMDPERTISDSFATLRARDLDRRAEELDRIIPLADGAEKDKLIAEKKEIGKELETTGKRYFKKFRRTGAR
;
A
#
# COMPACT_ATOMS: atom_id res chain seq x y z
N ASP A 1 -41.56 -25.56 -4.51
CA ASP A 1 -41.41 -24.36 -5.34
C ASP A 1 -40.59 -23.23 -4.74
N THR A 2 -40.70 -22.90 -3.46
CA THR A 2 -39.92 -21.80 -2.85
C THR A 2 -38.43 -22.09 -2.68
N ILE A 3 -38.04 -23.36 -2.48
CA ILE A 3 -36.63 -23.76 -2.31
C ILE A 3 -35.87 -23.69 -3.65
N ALA A 4 -36.48 -24.15 -4.73
CA ALA A 4 -35.90 -24.10 -6.07
C ALA A 4 -35.68 -22.65 -6.56
N THR A 5 -36.57 -21.72 -6.20
CA THR A 5 -36.40 -20.29 -6.51
C THR A 5 -35.27 -19.64 -5.72
N VAL A 6 -34.99 -20.09 -4.49
CA VAL A 6 -33.84 -19.63 -3.69
C VAL A 6 -32.53 -20.16 -4.27
N GLU A 7 -32.50 -21.42 -4.74
CA GLU A 7 -31.34 -22.03 -5.37
C GLU A 7 -31.01 -21.37 -6.73
N ASP A 8 -32.02 -21.06 -7.54
CA ASP A 8 -31.83 -20.32 -8.81
C ASP A 8 -31.38 -18.87 -8.56
N LEU A 9 -31.89 -18.18 -7.53
CA LEU A 9 -31.43 -16.83 -7.16
C LEU A 9 -29.98 -16.81 -6.64
N LEU A 10 -29.53 -17.88 -5.98
CA LEU A 10 -28.12 -18.05 -5.60
C LEU A 10 -27.23 -18.39 -6.81
N ALA A 11 -27.77 -19.12 -7.80
CA ALA A 11 -27.07 -19.45 -9.04
C ALA A 11 -26.98 -18.27 -10.01
N GLU A 12 -27.99 -17.40 -10.05
CA GLU A 12 -28.04 -16.16 -10.85
C GLU A 12 -27.43 -14.94 -10.11
N GLY A 13 -27.03 -15.13 -8.85
CA GLY A 13 -26.64 -14.10 -7.89
C GLY A 13 -25.36 -13.37 -8.26
N ALA A 14 -25.51 -12.26 -8.97
CA ALA A 14 -24.53 -11.21 -9.18
C ALA A 14 -24.10 -10.50 -7.87
N ILE A 15 -23.55 -11.21 -6.88
CA ILE A 15 -22.64 -10.68 -5.85
C ILE A 15 -21.67 -11.82 -5.48
N GLN A 16 -20.77 -12.20 -6.39
CA GLN A 16 -19.58 -12.96 -6.02
C GLN A 16 -18.49 -11.99 -5.55
N MET A 17 -18.82 -11.10 -4.61
CA MET A 17 -17.80 -10.41 -3.82
C MET A 17 -17.24 -11.45 -2.88
N ASP A 18 -16.02 -11.90 -3.16
CA ASP A 18 -15.21 -12.66 -2.23
C ASP A 18 -14.83 -11.72 -1.07
N PRO A 19 -15.49 -11.82 0.11
CA PRO A 19 -15.32 -10.85 1.17
C PRO A 19 -13.90 -10.94 1.77
N GLU A 20 -13.30 -12.13 1.78
CA GLU A 20 -11.93 -12.32 2.26
C GLU A 20 -10.94 -11.60 1.34
N ARG A 21 -11.10 -11.77 0.02
CA ARG A 21 -10.29 -11.04 -0.96
C ARG A 21 -10.48 -9.53 -0.83
N THR A 22 -11.71 -9.03 -0.73
CA THR A 22 -11.99 -7.60 -0.59
C THR A 22 -11.40 -7.00 0.68
N ILE A 23 -11.48 -7.72 1.80
CA ILE A 23 -10.86 -7.31 3.07
C ILE A 23 -9.34 -7.30 2.95
N SER A 24 -8.74 -8.35 2.36
CA SER A 24 -7.30 -8.43 2.11
C SER A 24 -6.80 -7.28 1.24
N ASP A 25 -7.47 -6.98 0.14
CA ASP A 25 -7.13 -5.89 -0.77
C ASP A 25 -7.22 -4.52 -0.07
N SER A 26 -8.19 -4.37 0.84
CA SER A 26 -8.35 -3.17 1.66
C SER A 26 -7.17 -3.01 2.63
N PHE A 27 -6.76 -4.08 3.31
CA PHE A 27 -5.60 -4.06 4.20
C PHE A 27 -4.30 -3.79 3.45
N ALA A 28 -4.09 -4.46 2.31
CA ALA A 28 -2.98 -4.20 1.41
C ALA A 28 -2.93 -2.72 0.99
N THR A 29 -4.09 -2.15 0.67
CA THR A 29 -4.20 -0.73 0.30
C THR A 29 -3.86 0.21 1.46
N LEU A 30 -4.35 -0.05 2.66
CA LEU A 30 -4.03 0.76 3.85
C LEU A 30 -2.55 0.66 4.21
N ARG A 31 -1.99 -0.56 4.19
CA ARG A 31 -0.59 -0.80 4.47
C ARG A 31 0.32 -0.06 3.51
N ALA A 32 0.00 -0.11 2.22
CA ALA A 32 0.75 0.66 1.22
C ALA A 32 0.72 2.18 1.47
N ARG A 33 -0.42 2.72 1.91
CA ARG A 33 -0.52 4.17 2.23
C ARG A 33 0.34 4.55 3.43
N ASP A 34 0.44 3.69 4.43
CA ASP A 34 1.28 3.94 5.61
C ASP A 34 2.77 3.81 5.27
N LEU A 35 3.14 2.83 4.46
CA LEU A 35 4.49 2.68 3.91
C LEU A 35 4.89 3.87 3.05
N ASP A 36 4.00 4.38 2.19
CA ASP A 36 4.23 5.59 1.40
C ASP A 36 4.50 6.81 2.28
N ARG A 37 3.69 7.01 3.34
CA ARG A 37 3.90 8.12 4.29
C ARG A 37 5.23 8.01 5.02
N ARG A 38 5.62 6.80 5.41
CA ARG A 38 6.91 6.55 6.07
C ARG A 38 8.08 6.80 5.11
N ALA A 39 7.97 6.36 3.85
CA ALA A 39 8.98 6.64 2.83
C ALA A 39 9.13 8.16 2.57
N GLU A 40 8.03 8.91 2.55
CA GLU A 40 8.03 10.38 2.44
C GLU A 40 8.68 11.07 3.65
N GLU A 41 8.49 10.52 4.85
CA GLU A 41 9.15 10.98 6.07
C GLU A 41 10.66 10.70 6.02
N LEU A 42 11.07 9.49 5.65
CA LEU A 42 12.48 9.14 5.49
C LEU A 42 13.16 10.02 4.43
N ASP A 43 12.48 10.33 3.33
CA ASP A 43 13.00 11.27 2.32
C ASP A 43 13.25 12.69 2.85
N ARG A 44 12.58 13.09 3.95
CA ARG A 44 12.82 14.37 4.64
C ARG A 44 13.94 14.28 5.68
N ILE A 45 14.07 13.15 6.36
CA ILE A 45 15.03 12.98 7.47
C ILE A 45 16.42 12.59 6.95
N ILE A 46 16.52 11.71 5.93
CA ILE A 46 17.80 11.23 5.38
C ILE A 46 18.78 12.36 5.00
N PRO A 47 18.34 13.48 4.38
CA PRO A 47 19.24 14.59 4.08
C PRO A 47 19.76 15.35 5.30
N LEU A 48 19.08 15.23 6.46
CA LEU A 48 19.42 15.91 7.71
C LEU A 48 20.25 15.03 8.66
N ALA A 49 20.29 13.72 8.40
CA ALA A 49 21.03 12.75 9.21
C ALA A 49 22.44 12.53 8.66
N ASP A 50 23.39 12.24 9.55
CA ASP A 50 24.79 12.00 9.21
C ASP A 50 25.28 10.60 9.60
N GLY A 51 26.32 10.14 8.90
CA GLY A 51 27.05 8.91 9.20
C GLY A 51 26.16 7.68 9.36
N ALA A 52 26.34 6.96 10.47
CA ALA A 52 25.67 5.68 10.72
C ALA A 52 24.14 5.80 10.86
N GLU A 53 23.61 6.96 11.22
CA GLU A 53 22.17 7.18 11.30
C GLU A 53 21.56 7.25 9.90
N LYS A 54 22.24 7.96 8.99
CA LYS A 54 21.85 8.03 7.58
C LYS A 54 21.79 6.65 6.93
N ASP A 55 22.80 5.81 7.17
CA ASP A 55 22.85 4.45 6.62
C ASP A 55 21.68 3.58 7.10
N LYS A 56 21.31 3.70 8.38
CA LYS A 56 20.12 3.01 8.95
C LYS A 56 18.83 3.47 8.28
N LEU A 57 18.66 4.78 8.09
CA LEU A 57 17.46 5.36 7.46
C LEU A 57 17.37 4.97 5.98
N ILE A 58 18.50 4.88 5.28
CA ILE A 58 18.55 4.39 3.89
C ILE A 58 18.16 2.90 3.83
N ALA A 59 18.65 2.09 4.77
CA ALA A 59 18.28 0.68 4.85
C ALA A 59 16.78 0.49 5.12
N GLU A 60 16.21 1.23 6.06
CA GLU A 60 14.77 1.22 6.35
C GLU A 60 13.95 1.60 5.10
N LYS A 61 14.37 2.66 4.39
CA LYS A 61 13.71 3.07 3.15
C LYS A 61 13.77 1.98 2.07
N LYS A 62 14.86 1.24 1.98
CA LYS A 62 15.02 0.14 1.02
C LYS A 62 14.07 -1.02 1.33
N GLU A 63 13.92 -1.38 2.60
CA GLU A 63 12.97 -2.43 3.01
C GLU A 63 11.52 -2.02 2.76
N ILE A 64 11.15 -0.76 3.03
CA ILE A 64 9.83 -0.21 2.68
C ILE A 64 9.58 -0.30 1.17
N GLY A 65 10.59 -0.03 0.34
CA GLY A 65 10.50 -0.17 -1.11
C GLY A 65 10.15 -1.60 -1.54
N LYS A 66 10.80 -2.61 -0.93
CA LYS A 66 10.49 -4.03 -1.20
C LYS A 66 9.08 -4.41 -0.76
N GLU A 67 8.64 -3.93 0.40
CA GLU A 67 7.30 -4.22 0.93
C GLU A 67 6.19 -3.57 0.09
N LEU A 68 6.46 -2.43 -0.53
CA LEU A 68 5.53 -1.84 -1.49
C LEU A 68 5.43 -2.69 -2.77
N GLU A 69 6.57 -3.17 -3.29
CA GLU A 69 6.59 -4.02 -4.48
C GLU A 69 5.80 -5.33 -4.29
N THR A 70 5.85 -5.96 -3.10
CA THR A 70 5.04 -7.14 -2.79
C THR A 70 3.54 -6.83 -2.72
N THR A 71 3.18 -5.58 -2.41
CA THR A 71 1.79 -5.09 -2.39
C THR A 71 1.30 -4.70 -3.80
N GLY A 72 2.12 -4.92 -4.85
CA GLY A 72 1.80 -4.54 -6.23
C GLY A 72 1.88 -3.04 -6.51
N LYS A 73 2.42 -2.25 -5.56
CA LYS A 73 2.58 -0.81 -5.69
C LYS A 73 4.07 -0.47 -5.76
N ARG A 74 4.43 0.59 -6.48
CA ARG A 74 5.82 1.07 -6.53
C ARG A 74 5.89 2.46 -5.92
N TYR A 75 6.80 2.63 -4.96
CA TYR A 75 7.10 3.96 -4.45
C TYR A 75 7.80 4.79 -5.51
N PHE A 76 7.23 5.95 -5.85
CA PHE A 76 7.89 6.96 -6.66
C PHE A 76 8.24 8.15 -5.77
N LYS A 77 9.53 8.43 -5.64
CA LYS A 77 10.02 9.59 -4.86
C LYS A 77 9.38 10.86 -5.41
N LYS A 78 8.60 11.54 -4.58
CA LYS A 78 8.01 12.83 -4.93
C LYS A 78 9.08 13.91 -4.79
N PHE A 79 9.64 14.33 -5.91
CA PHE A 79 10.49 15.52 -5.94
C PHE A 79 9.63 16.74 -5.57
N ARG A 80 9.97 17.44 -4.48
CA ARG A 80 9.38 18.76 -4.25
C ARG A 80 9.83 19.68 -5.40
N ARG A 81 8.92 20.46 -5.97
CA ARG A 81 9.32 21.64 -6.75
C ARG A 81 10.09 22.54 -5.79
N THR A 82 11.40 22.63 -5.95
CA THR A 82 12.21 23.72 -5.41
C THR A 82 11.76 24.98 -6.13
N GLY A 83 10.65 25.56 -5.64
CA GLY A 83 10.23 26.89 -6.01
C GLY A 83 11.18 27.87 -5.34
N ALA A 84 12.32 28.14 -5.99
CA ALA A 84 12.99 29.41 -5.80
C ALA A 84 12.09 30.48 -6.44
N ARG A 85 11.34 31.19 -5.60
CA ARG A 85 10.71 32.48 -5.89
C ARG A 85 11.02 33.41 -4.74
#